data_AF-A0A1R3WW42-F1
#
_entry.id   AF-A0A1R3WW42-F1
#
_cell.length_a   1.000
_cell.length_b   1.000
_cell.length_c   1.000
_cell.angle_alpha   90.00
_cell.angle_beta   90.00
_cell.angle_gamma   90.00
#
_symmetry.space_group_name_H-M   'P 1'
#
loop_
_entity.id
_entity.type
_entity.pdbx_description
1 polymer ?
#
loop_
_entity_poly.entity_id
_entity_poly.type
_entity_poly.pdbx_seq_one_letter_code
_entity_poly.pdbx_strand_id
1 'polypeptide(L)'
;MVHPYIANSINAMVLILAGLAAYFLSPDRPLELLLAPMLGLLLLAATYHLKRHNRFVLHTVTALTLLAGFLLMVRIDPDNFVWDAKHTLVLLMGVSCFLAAFSYVASFLKERRLRNNTIYKDDL
;
A
#
# COMPACT_ATOMS: atom_id res chain seq x y z
N MET A 1 14.15 -10.15 -3.72
CA MET A 1 13.16 -9.10 -4.04
C MET A 1 11.79 -9.70 -3.83
N VAL A 2 10.92 -9.01 -3.08
CA VAL A 2 9.57 -9.48 -2.77
C VAL A 2 8.70 -9.33 -4.02
N HIS A 3 7.92 -10.36 -4.38
CA HIS A 3 7.00 -10.24 -5.52
C HIS A 3 5.94 -9.16 -5.28
N PRO A 4 5.48 -8.43 -6.31
CA PRO A 4 4.49 -7.36 -6.16
C PRO A 4 3.22 -7.79 -5.43
N TYR A 5 2.74 -9.01 -5.66
CA TYR A 5 1.54 -9.50 -4.98
C TYR A 5 1.74 -9.68 -3.47
N ILE A 6 2.94 -10.10 -3.04
CA ILE A 6 3.28 -10.28 -1.61
C ILE A 6 3.36 -8.92 -0.93
N ALA A 7 4.10 -7.99 -1.55
CA ALA A 7 4.23 -6.63 -1.02
C ALA A 7 2.86 -5.93 -0.91
N ASN A 8 1.99 -6.12 -1.92
CA ASN A 8 0.63 -5.60 -1.89
C ASN A 8 -0.23 -6.22 -0.79
N SER A 9 -0.17 -7.55 -0.61
CA SER A 9 -0.92 -8.20 0.46
C SER A 9 -0.48 -7.75 1.86
N ILE A 10 0.83 -7.56 2.08
CA ILE A 10 1.36 -7.08 3.35
C ILE A 10 0.89 -5.64 3.58
N ASN A 11 1.03 -4.77 2.58
CA ASN A 11 0.58 -3.38 2.68
C ASN A 11 -0.92 -3.27 2.96
N ALA A 12 -1.73 -4.05 2.25
CA ALA A 12 -3.17 -4.11 2.44
C ALA A 12 -3.53 -4.56 3.87
N MET A 13 -2.87 -5.60 4.39
CA MET A 13 -3.08 -6.04 5.77
C MET A 13 -2.69 -4.97 6.79
N VAL A 14 -1.57 -4.27 6.57
CA VAL A 14 -1.13 -3.17 7.45
C VAL A 14 -2.18 -2.06 7.46
N LEU A 15 -2.65 -1.61 6.30
CA LEU A 15 -3.70 -0.58 6.18
C LEU A 15 -5.00 -0.98 6.88
N ILE A 16 -5.40 -2.25 6.76
CA ILE A 16 -6.61 -2.77 7.40
C ILE A 16 -6.44 -2.80 8.93
N LEU A 17 -5.40 -3.48 9.41
CA LEU A 17 -5.21 -3.72 10.84
C LEU A 17 -4.86 -2.42 11.59
N ALA A 18 -3.92 -1.64 11.08
CA ALA A 18 -3.51 -0.39 11.71
C ALA A 18 -4.60 0.69 11.60
N GLY A 19 -5.33 0.74 10.48
CA GLY A 19 -6.43 1.67 10.29
C GLY A 19 -7.62 1.39 11.22
N LEU A 20 -8.01 0.11 11.35
CA LEU A 20 -9.04 -0.29 12.30
C LEU A 20 -8.59 -0.07 13.75
N ALA A 21 -7.33 -0.40 14.09
CA ALA A 21 -6.79 -0.12 15.42
C ALA A 21 -6.83 1.38 15.74
N ALA A 22 -6.38 2.23 14.81
CA ALA A 22 -6.39 3.68 14.98
C ALA A 22 -7.82 4.24 15.14
N TYR A 23 -8.80 3.66 14.44
CA TYR A 23 -10.21 4.03 14.56
C TYR A 23 -10.78 3.68 15.95
N PHE A 24 -10.57 2.45 16.44
CA PHE A 24 -11.11 2.01 17.73
C PHE A 24 -10.39 2.62 18.93
N LEU A 25 -9.10 2.96 18.79
CA LEU A 25 -8.32 3.65 19.82
C LEU A 25 -8.61 5.15 19.90
N SER A 26 -9.20 5.74 18.87
CA SER A 26 -9.57 7.17 18.88
C SER A 26 -10.91 7.36 19.60
N PRO A 27 -11.00 8.22 20.64
CA PRO A 27 -12.25 8.46 21.37
C PRO A 27 -13.39 8.93 20.47
N ASP A 28 -13.07 9.84 19.54
CA ASP A 28 -14.04 10.47 18.64
C ASP A 28 -14.42 9.59 17.43
N ARG A 29 -13.74 8.46 17.25
CA ARG A 29 -13.92 7.49 16.15
C ARG A 29 -14.20 8.16 14.79
N PRO A 30 -13.28 9.00 14.27
CA PRO A 30 -13.52 9.73 13.04
C PRO A 30 -13.64 8.79 11.84
N LEU A 31 -14.68 8.96 11.02
CA LEU A 31 -14.91 8.18 9.80
C LEU A 31 -13.73 8.27 8.81
N GLU A 32 -12.98 9.36 8.83
CA GLU A 32 -11.82 9.57 7.96
C GLU A 32 -10.72 8.51 8.18
N LEU A 33 -10.60 7.94 9.38
CA LEU A 33 -9.64 6.84 9.63
C LEU A 33 -10.04 5.54 8.94
N LEU A 34 -11.31 5.37 8.57
CA LEU A 34 -11.78 4.20 7.81
C LEU A 34 -11.41 4.24 6.33
N LEU A 35 -10.91 5.37 5.82
CA LEU A 35 -10.38 5.44 4.46
C LEU A 35 -9.17 4.51 4.27
N ALA A 36 -8.28 4.43 5.25
CA ALA A 36 -7.12 3.53 5.19
C ALA A 36 -7.52 2.05 5.06
N PRO A 37 -8.38 1.47 5.92
CA PRO A 37 -8.82 0.08 5.78
C PRO A 37 -9.67 -0.16 4.53
N MET A 38 -10.48 0.81 4.10
CA MET A 38 -11.21 0.72 2.81
C MET A 38 -10.25 0.62 1.62
N LEU A 39 -9.20 1.44 1.59
CA LEU A 39 -8.14 1.36 0.58
C LEU A 39 -7.36 0.04 0.69
N GLY A 40 -7.10 -0.43 1.91
CA GLY A 40 -6.48 -1.74 2.15
C GLY A 40 -7.30 -2.89 1.57
N LEU A 41 -8.63 -2.89 1.73
CA LEU A 41 -9.52 -3.88 1.12
C LEU A 41 -9.48 -3.83 -0.41
N LEU A 42 -9.48 -2.63 -0.99
CA LEU A 42 -9.39 -2.44 -2.44
C LEU A 42 -8.06 -2.97 -2.98
N LEU A 43 -6.95 -2.64 -2.31
CA LEU A 43 -5.62 -3.18 -2.64
C LEU A 43 -5.60 -4.70 -2.51
N LEU A 44 -6.20 -5.26 -1.46
CA LEU A 44 -6.28 -6.71 -1.27
C LEU A 44 -7.02 -7.39 -2.43
N ALA A 45 -8.17 -6.83 -2.86
CA ALA A 45 -8.92 -7.31 -4.01
C ALA A 45 -8.12 -7.23 -5.32
N ALA A 46 -7.30 -6.18 -5.48
CA ALA A 46 -6.41 -6.04 -6.63
C ALA A 46 -5.27 -7.09 -6.65
N THR A 47 -4.95 -7.72 -5.50
CA THR A 47 -3.94 -8.79 -5.42
C THR A 47 -4.25 -9.97 -6.32
N TYR A 48 -5.54 -10.34 -6.46
CA TYR A 48 -5.96 -11.41 -7.37
C TYR A 48 -5.57 -11.10 -8.82
N HIS A 49 -5.79 -9.86 -9.24
CA HIS A 49 -5.49 -9.39 -10.59
C HIS A 49 -3.98 -9.18 -10.82
N LEU A 50 -3.22 -8.83 -9.78
CA LEU A 50 -1.76 -8.79 -9.80
C LEU A 50 -1.12 -10.16 -10.04
N LYS A 51 -1.72 -11.24 -9.52
CA LYS A 51 -1.27 -12.62 -9.80
C LYS A 51 -1.43 -13.00 -11.26
N ARG A 52 -2.39 -12.40 -11.97
CA ARG A 52 -2.61 -12.60 -13.41
C ARG A 52 -1.69 -11.74 -14.30
N HIS A 53 -0.66 -11.13 -13.70
CA HIS A 53 0.35 -10.32 -14.38
C HIS A 53 -0.20 -9.17 -15.25
N ASN A 54 -1.38 -8.62 -14.95
CA ASN A 54 -1.91 -7.53 -15.77
C ASN A 54 -1.16 -6.21 -15.53
N ARG A 55 -0.45 -5.69 -16.56
CA ARG A 55 0.33 -4.44 -16.50
C ARG A 55 -0.52 -3.23 -16.09
N PHE A 56 -1.74 -3.13 -16.60
CA PHE A 56 -2.65 -2.03 -16.26
C PHE A 56 -2.97 -2.03 -14.76
N VAL A 57 -3.19 -3.22 -14.20
CA VAL A 57 -3.46 -3.40 -12.76
C VAL A 57 -2.23 -3.04 -11.94
N LEU A 58 -1.03 -3.42 -12.37
CA LEU A 58 0.20 -3.08 -11.65
C LEU A 58 0.41 -1.57 -11.55
N HIS A 59 0.22 -0.83 -12.65
CA HIS A 59 0.35 0.63 -12.65
C HIS A 59 -0.72 1.32 -11.80
N THR A 60 -1.98 0.88 -11.92
CA THR A 60 -3.09 1.43 -11.12
C THR A 60 -2.92 1.16 -9.63
N VAL A 61 -2.53 -0.05 -9.23
CA VAL A 61 -2.22 -0.38 -7.83
C VAL A 61 -1.04 0.43 -7.30
N THR A 62 0.00 0.62 -8.11
CA THR A 62 1.16 1.45 -7.72
C THR A 62 0.74 2.90 -7.49
N ALA A 63 -0.03 3.47 -8.42
CA ALA A 63 -0.52 4.85 -8.31
C ALA A 63 -1.44 5.02 -7.10
N LEU A 64 -2.35 4.07 -6.87
CA LEU A 64 -3.25 4.08 -5.72
C LEU A 64 -2.50 3.96 -4.40
N THR A 65 -1.48 3.11 -4.34
CA THR A 65 -0.65 2.92 -3.15
C THR A 65 0.15 4.19 -2.82
N LEU A 66 0.72 4.85 -3.84
CA LEU A 66 1.41 6.14 -3.68
C LEU A 66 0.44 7.24 -3.23
N LEU A 67 -0.75 7.31 -3.83
CA LEU A 67 -1.77 8.27 -3.43
C LEU A 67 -2.20 8.06 -1.97
N ALA A 68 -2.42 6.80 -1.57
CA ALA A 68 -2.76 6.46 -0.18
C ALA A 68 -1.64 6.87 0.79
N GLY A 69 -0.39 6.54 0.48
CA GLY A 69 0.77 6.93 1.28
C GLY A 69 0.92 8.46 1.38
N PHE A 70 0.71 9.18 0.28
CA PHE A 70 0.77 10.63 0.25
C PHE A 70 -0.33 11.29 1.10
N LEU A 71 -1.59 10.84 0.96
CA LEU A 71 -2.71 11.35 1.76
C LEU A 71 -2.49 11.11 3.26
N LEU A 72 -1.93 9.95 3.64
CA LEU A 72 -1.60 9.64 5.03
C LEU A 72 -0.49 10.54 5.57
N MET A 73 0.55 10.81 4.77
CA MET A 73 1.65 11.69 5.18
C MET A 73 1.22 13.16 5.30
N VAL A 74 0.40 13.67 4.38
CA VAL A 74 -0.11 15.05 4.45
C VAL A 74 -0.97 15.27 5.70
N ARG A 75 -1.60 14.21 6.22
CA ARG A 75 -2.38 14.28 7.45
C ARG A 75 -1.52 14.36 8.71
N ILE A 76 -0.23 14.01 8.62
CA ILE A 76 0.69 14.14 9.75
C ILE A 76 1.09 15.61 9.84
N ASP A 77 0.60 16.27 10.89
CA ASP A 77 1.07 17.60 11.25
C ASP A 77 2.41 17.46 12.01
N PRO A 78 3.54 17.89 11.44
CA PRO A 78 4.85 17.73 12.05
C PRO A 78 5.01 18.57 13.33
N ASP A 79 4.32 19.71 13.43
CA ASP A 79 4.45 20.63 14.56
C ASP A 79 3.70 20.09 15.80
N ASN A 80 2.63 19.33 15.56
CA ASN A 80 1.81 18.70 16.60
C ASN A 80 2.07 17.19 16.74
N PHE A 81 3.13 16.67 16.11
CA PHE A 81 3.41 15.23 16.14
C PHE A 81 3.87 14.79 17.53
N VAL A 82 3.06 13.95 18.17
CA VAL A 82 3.38 13.30 19.44
C VAL A 82 3.49 11.80 19.22
N TRP A 83 4.44 11.15 19.90
CA TRP A 83 4.64 9.69 19.91
C TRP A 83 3.51 8.94 20.64
N ASP A 84 2.29 9.08 20.13
CA ASP A 84 1.09 8.42 20.61
C ASP A 84 0.67 7.29 19.65
N ALA A 85 -0.11 6.33 20.13
CA ALA A 85 -0.55 5.15 19.38
C ALA A 85 -1.23 5.55 18.06
N LYS A 86 -2.05 6.60 18.05
CA LYS A 86 -2.72 7.07 16.83
C LYS A 86 -1.73 7.57 15.78
N HIS A 87 -0.84 8.49 16.14
CA HIS A 87 0.11 9.10 15.21
C HIS A 87 1.12 8.08 14.68
N THR A 88 1.59 7.18 15.55
CA THR A 88 2.50 6.09 15.18
C THR A 88 1.85 5.10 14.21
N LEU A 89 0.57 4.77 14.38
CA LEU A 89 -0.17 3.91 13.43
C LEU A 89 -0.36 4.59 12.08
N VAL A 90 -0.68 5.90 12.04
CA VAL A 90 -0.77 6.69 10.80
C VAL A 90 0.56 6.72 10.06
N LEU A 91 1.66 6.96 10.78
CA LEU A 91 3.01 6.92 10.21
C LEU A 91 3.34 5.52 9.67
N LEU A 92 3.05 4.46 10.42
CA LEU A 92 3.30 3.08 10.02
C LEU A 92 2.55 2.73 8.73
N MET A 93 1.26 3.11 8.62
CA MET A 93 0.49 2.95 7.38
C MET A 93 1.12 3.71 6.22
N GLY A 94 1.47 4.98 6.41
CA GLY A 94 2.09 5.81 5.38
C GLY A 94 3.42 5.20 4.88
N VAL A 95 4.32 4.86 5.81
CA VAL A 95 5.62 4.24 5.49
C VAL A 95 5.44 2.89 4.78
N SER A 96 4.46 2.07 5.19
CA SER A 96 4.17 0.80 4.51
C SER A 96 3.77 0.99 3.05
N CYS A 97 2.97 2.02 2.74
CA CYS A 97 2.60 2.37 1.37
C CYS A 97 3.83 2.73 0.53
N PHE A 98 4.76 3.53 1.05
CA PHE A 98 5.98 3.88 0.33
C PHE A 98 6.90 2.67 0.11
N LEU A 99 7.05 1.80 1.11
CA LEU A 99 7.81 0.55 0.97
C LEU A 99 7.20 -0.37 -0.10
N ALA A 100 5.88 -0.49 -0.11
CA ALA A 100 5.16 -1.27 -1.12
C ALA A 100 5.33 -0.67 -2.53
N ALA A 101 5.14 0.64 -2.68
CA ALA A 101 5.34 1.35 -3.94
C ALA A 101 6.79 1.19 -4.45
N PHE A 102 7.78 1.31 -3.56
CA PHE A 102 9.18 1.07 -3.90
C PHE A 102 9.40 -0.35 -4.45
N SER A 103 8.77 -1.36 -3.85
CA SER A 103 8.85 -2.74 -4.35
C SER A 103 8.26 -2.91 -5.76
N TYR A 104 7.17 -2.20 -6.07
CA TYR A 104 6.55 -2.25 -7.40
C TYR A 104 7.44 -1.58 -8.45
N VAL A 105 7.98 -0.40 -8.13
CA VAL A 105 8.90 0.34 -9.01
C VAL A 105 10.19 -0.46 -9.23
N ALA A 106 10.76 -1.07 -8.19
CA ALA A 106 11.93 -1.93 -8.30
C ALA A 106 11.67 -3.13 -9.21
N SER A 107 10.48 -3.74 -9.11
CA SER A 107 10.06 -4.84 -9.99
C SER A 107 9.97 -4.40 -11.45
N PHE A 108 9.39 -3.23 -11.72
CA PHE A 108 9.29 -2.66 -13.06
C PHE A 108 10.66 -2.28 -13.65
N LEU A 109 11.55 -1.68 -12.85
CA LEU A 109 12.92 -1.36 -13.27
C LEU A 109 13.72 -2.61 -13.61
N LYS A 110 13.55 -3.69 -12.84
CA LYS A 110 14.21 -4.98 -13.12
C LYS A 110 13.75 -5.56 -14.44
N GLU A 111 12.44 -5.54 -14.72
CA GLU A 111 11.88 -6.00 -15.98
C GLU A 111 12.45 -5.21 -17.17
N ARG A 112 12.54 -3.88 -17.05
CA ARG A 112 13.19 -3.04 -18.06
C ARG A 112 14.66 -3.35 -18.27
N ARG A 113 15.44 -3.59 -17.20
CA ARG A 113 16.87 -3.93 -17.31
C ARG A 113 17.10 -5.28 -17.96
N LEU A 114 16.27 -6.28 -17.63
CA LEU A 114 16.48 -7.64 -18.11
C LEU A 114 16.06 -7.82 -19.57
N ARG A 115 15.31 -6.89 -20.19
CA ARG A 115 14.76 -7.02 -21.56
C ARG A 115 14.04 -8.37 -21.80
N ASN A 116 13.72 -9.09 -20.73
CA ASN A 116 13.22 -10.45 -20.74
C ASN A 116 11.75 -10.37 -20.35
N ASN A 117 10.85 -10.48 -21.33
CA ASN A 117 9.41 -10.65 -21.12
C ASN A 117 9.07 -12.03 -20.50
N THR A 118 9.99 -12.67 -19.77
CA THR A 118 9.87 -14.07 -19.38
C THR A 118 8.88 -14.33 -18.26
N ILE A 119 8.52 -13.32 -17.47
CA ILE A 119 7.44 -13.47 -16.47
C ILE A 119 6.06 -13.66 -17.16
N TYR A 120 5.93 -13.32 -18.45
CA TYR A 120 4.70 -13.48 -19.23
C TYR A 120 4.70 -14.70 -20.17
N LYS A 121 5.80 -15.46 -20.22
CA LYS A 121 5.93 -16.56 -21.19
C LYS A 121 5.56 -17.93 -20.64
N ASP A 122 5.32 -18.05 -19.34
CA ASP A 122 5.04 -19.36 -18.74
C ASP A 122 3.56 -19.78 -18.85
N ASP A 123 2.70 -18.96 -19.49
CA ASP A 123 1.26 -19.20 -19.65
C ASP A 123 0.81 -19.35 -21.13
N LEU A 124 1.71 -19.59 -22.09
CA LEU A 124 1.38 -19.88 -23.49
C LEU A 124 1.85 -21.27 -23.93
#